data_AF-A0A920Q8I8-F1
#
_entry.id   AF-A0A920Q8I8-F1
#
_cell.length_a   1.000
_cell.length_b   1.000
_cell.length_c   1.000
_cell.angle_alpha   90.00
_cell.angle_beta   90.00
_cell.angle_gamma   90.00
#
_symmetry.space_group_name_H-M   'P 1'
#
loop_
_entity.id
_entity.type
_entity.pdbx_description
1 polymer ?
#
loop_
_entity_poly.entity_id
_entity_poly.type
_entity_poly.pdbx_seq_one_letter_code
_entity_poly.pdbx_strand_id
1 'polypeptide(L)'
;MEIVALDLGGTVDTVQFNMVDRFQRWQNVDEQTKEALRLLRLGIANEDPVLVGQGASISADASQAVLSKPRLEEVKDFAASVGAVGVNVGHSGTIIGVLLDARERRGKSTYHKALEAFPDADAVYHFRLLGGGVQQVDV
;
A
#
# COMPACT_ATOMS: atom_id res chain seq x y z
N MET A 1 0.32 13.29 0.94
CA MET A 1 0.59 12.07 1.75
C MET A 1 2.05 11.70 1.64
N GLU A 2 2.55 10.92 2.60
CA GLU A 2 3.87 10.28 2.56
C GLU A 2 3.68 8.76 2.63
N ILE A 3 4.67 8.00 2.16
CA ILE A 3 4.66 6.53 2.20
C ILE A 3 5.97 6.04 2.77
N VAL A 4 5.92 5.14 3.75
CA VAL A 4 7.06 4.30 4.12
C VAL A 4 6.83 2.92 3.49
N ALA A 5 7.67 2.53 2.53
CA ALA A 5 7.51 1.28 1.81
C ALA A 5 8.48 0.22 2.35
N LEU A 6 7.96 -0.97 2.60
CA LEU A 6 8.67 -2.12 3.13
C LEU A 6 8.84 -3.14 2.00
N ASP A 7 10.08 -3.43 1.65
CA ASP A 7 10.43 -4.61 0.87
C ASP A 7 10.83 -5.71 1.84
N LEU A 8 9.90 -6.62 2.10
CA LEU A 8 10.09 -7.76 3.01
C LEU A 8 10.63 -9.00 2.27
N GLY A 9 11.18 -8.78 1.08
CA GLY A 9 11.74 -9.80 0.21
C GLY A 9 10.70 -10.68 -0.48
N GLY A 10 11.19 -11.80 -1.01
CA GLY A 10 10.41 -12.69 -1.86
C GLY A 10 10.34 -12.21 -3.32
N THR A 11 9.78 -13.05 -4.18
CA THR A 11 9.65 -12.74 -5.60
C THR A 11 8.38 -13.36 -6.14
N VAL A 12 7.74 -12.65 -7.07
CA VAL A 12 6.59 -13.16 -7.81
C VAL A 12 7.00 -13.22 -9.27
N ASP A 13 6.93 -14.41 -9.87
CA ASP A 13 6.98 -14.52 -11.32
C ASP A 13 5.69 -13.92 -11.89
N THR A 14 5.79 -12.67 -12.33
CA THR A 14 4.63 -11.93 -12.83
C THR A 14 4.14 -12.47 -14.17
N VAL A 15 4.99 -13.13 -14.96
CA VAL A 15 4.56 -13.77 -16.21
C VAL A 15 3.69 -14.97 -15.88
N GLN A 16 4.18 -15.88 -15.03
CA GLN A 16 3.39 -17.03 -14.59
C GLN A 16 2.14 -16.63 -13.82
N PHE A 17 2.23 -15.59 -12.99
CA PHE A 17 1.10 -15.03 -12.27
C PHE A 17 -0.01 -14.61 -13.25
N ASN A 18 0.33 -13.88 -14.31
CA ASN A 18 -0.65 -13.38 -15.28
C ASN A 18 -1.15 -14.45 -16.28
N MET A 19 -0.45 -15.57 -16.46
CA MET A 19 -0.90 -16.67 -17.33
C MET A 19 -2.06 -17.49 -16.76
N VAL A 20 -2.26 -17.48 -15.44
CA VAL A 20 -3.31 -18.25 -14.78
C VAL A 20 -4.56 -17.40 -14.59
N ASP A 21 -5.71 -17.89 -15.06
CA ASP A 21 -6.98 -17.23 -14.86
C ASP A 21 -7.38 -17.22 -13.38
N ARG A 22 -7.49 -16.02 -12.82
CA ARG A 22 -7.97 -15.77 -11.44
C ARG A 22 -9.23 -14.93 -11.41
N PHE A 23 -9.94 -14.82 -12.54
CA PHE A 23 -11.12 -13.99 -12.67
C PHE A 23 -12.15 -14.25 -11.57
N GLN A 24 -12.41 -15.51 -11.23
CA GLN A 24 -13.35 -15.83 -10.15
C GLN A 24 -12.88 -15.29 -8.78
N ARG A 25 -11.58 -15.32 -8.50
CA ARG A 25 -11.05 -14.77 -7.23
C ARG A 25 -11.21 -13.26 -7.18
N TRP A 26 -11.02 -12.59 -8.31
CA TRP A 26 -11.25 -11.14 -8.43
C TRP A 26 -12.73 -10.78 -8.31
N GLN A 27 -13.63 -11.56 -8.91
CA GLN A 27 -15.07 -11.37 -8.75
C GLN A 27 -15.51 -11.52 -7.29
N ASN A 28 -14.92 -12.45 -6.55
CA ASN A 28 -15.26 -12.68 -5.14
C ASN A 28 -14.92 -11.49 -4.22
N VAL A 29 -14.09 -10.55 -4.68
CA VAL A 29 -13.70 -9.35 -3.92
C VAL A 29 -14.21 -8.04 -4.54
N ASP A 30 -15.17 -8.13 -5.46
CA ASP A 30 -15.69 -6.99 -6.22
C ASP A 30 -16.36 -5.94 -5.30
N GLU A 31 -17.11 -6.38 -4.29
CA GLU A 31 -17.76 -5.46 -3.34
C GLU A 31 -16.75 -4.68 -2.50
N GLN A 32 -15.71 -5.35 -1.99
CA GLN A 32 -14.59 -4.70 -1.29
C GLN A 32 -13.86 -3.72 -2.21
N THR A 33 -13.67 -4.10 -3.48
CA THR A 33 -12.98 -3.27 -4.48
C THR A 33 -13.80 -2.02 -4.82
N LYS A 34 -15.12 -2.15 -4.97
CA LYS A 34 -16.04 -1.02 -5.17
C LYS A 34 -16.03 -0.06 -3.99
N GLU A 35 -16.06 -0.60 -2.76
CA GLU A 35 -16.02 0.24 -1.55
C GLU A 35 -14.66 0.95 -1.39
N ALA A 36 -13.56 0.23 -1.62
CA ALA A 36 -12.22 0.80 -1.64
C ALA A 36 -12.13 1.97 -2.64
N LEU A 37 -12.63 1.78 -3.86
CA LEU A 37 -12.66 2.81 -4.88
C LEU A 37 -13.56 4.00 -4.50
N ARG A 38 -14.71 3.74 -3.87
CA ARG A 38 -15.61 4.79 -3.38
C ARG A 38 -14.93 5.67 -2.32
N LEU A 39 -14.29 5.05 -1.33
CA LEU A 39 -13.56 5.76 -0.26
C LEU A 39 -12.36 6.54 -0.82
N LEU A 40 -11.59 5.94 -1.74
CA LEU A 40 -10.49 6.62 -2.42
C LEU A 40 -10.96 7.87 -3.15
N ARG A 41 -12.04 7.77 -3.95
CA ARG A 41 -12.62 8.91 -4.66
C ARG A 41 -13.09 10.00 -3.71
N LEU A 42 -13.76 9.63 -2.63
CA LEU A 42 -14.24 10.58 -1.62
C LEU A 42 -13.08 11.26 -0.89
N GLY A 43 -12.07 10.49 -0.48
CA GLY A 43 -10.88 11.01 0.20
C GLY A 43 -10.07 11.96 -0.68
N ILE A 44 -9.93 11.66 -1.98
CA ILE A 44 -9.30 12.58 -2.93
C ILE A 44 -10.12 13.86 -3.07
N ALA A 45 -11.44 13.75 -3.29
CA ALA A 45 -12.31 14.91 -3.49
C ALA A 45 -12.37 15.84 -2.26
N ASN A 46 -12.27 15.27 -1.06
CA ASN A 46 -12.35 16.00 0.21
C ASN A 46 -10.97 16.33 0.81
N GLU A 47 -9.88 16.01 0.12
CA GLU A 47 -8.51 16.14 0.65
C GLU A 47 -8.32 15.45 2.02
N ASP A 48 -8.97 14.29 2.18
CA ASP A 48 -8.97 13.48 3.41
C ASP A 48 -8.09 12.22 3.24
N PRO A 49 -6.86 12.22 3.76
CA PRO A 49 -5.95 11.08 3.69
C PRO A 49 -6.43 9.87 4.52
N VAL A 50 -7.31 10.06 5.50
CA VAL A 50 -7.87 8.94 6.28
C VAL A 50 -8.78 8.09 5.39
N LEU A 51 -9.67 8.73 4.63
CA LEU A 51 -10.52 8.02 3.67
C LEU A 51 -9.70 7.33 2.57
N VAL A 52 -8.62 7.97 2.09
CA VAL A 52 -7.69 7.35 1.13
C VAL A 52 -7.02 6.12 1.73
N GLY A 53 -6.51 6.23 2.96
CA GLY A 53 -5.86 5.12 3.66
C GLY A 53 -6.80 3.96 3.97
N GLN A 54 -8.06 4.25 4.33
CA GLN A 54 -9.10 3.23 4.53
C GLN A 54 -9.39 2.47 3.23
N GLY A 55 -9.63 3.20 2.12
CA GLY A 55 -9.88 2.57 0.82
C GLY A 55 -8.70 1.72 0.36
N ALA A 56 -7.47 2.22 0.53
CA ALA A 56 -6.26 1.45 0.21
C ALA A 56 -6.12 0.18 1.06
N SER A 57 -6.44 0.25 2.36
CA SER A 57 -6.35 -0.90 3.27
C SER A 57 -7.39 -1.97 2.95
N ILE A 58 -8.62 -1.57 2.64
CA ILE A 58 -9.67 -2.50 2.17
C ILE A 58 -9.21 -3.20 0.89
N SER A 59 -8.62 -2.47 -0.06
CA SER A 59 -8.06 -3.05 -1.28
C SER A 59 -6.90 -4.01 -0.98
N ALA A 60 -6.05 -3.70 -0.01
CA ALA A 60 -4.94 -4.56 0.39
C ALA A 60 -5.43 -5.89 1.00
N ASP A 61 -6.41 -5.83 1.89
CA ASP A 61 -7.04 -7.00 2.51
C ASP A 61 -7.77 -7.86 1.47
N ALA A 62 -8.55 -7.23 0.58
CA ALA A 62 -9.21 -7.91 -0.53
C ALA A 62 -8.20 -8.66 -1.44
N SER A 63 -7.05 -8.04 -1.74
CA SER A 63 -6.03 -8.65 -2.60
C SER A 63 -5.44 -9.95 -2.03
N GLN A 64 -5.54 -10.19 -0.71
CA GLN A 64 -5.06 -11.42 -0.07
C GLN A 64 -5.76 -12.67 -0.62
N ALA A 65 -7.02 -12.56 -1.04
CA ALA A 65 -7.76 -13.66 -1.65
C ALA A 65 -7.19 -14.10 -3.00
N VAL A 66 -6.42 -13.23 -3.65
CA VAL A 66 -5.84 -13.48 -4.98
C VAL A 66 -4.35 -13.80 -4.88
N LEU A 67 -3.60 -12.94 -4.19
CA LEU A 67 -2.17 -13.06 -3.96
C LEU A 67 -1.86 -12.66 -2.52
N SER A 68 -1.74 -13.67 -1.65
CA SER A 68 -1.42 -13.48 -0.25
C SER A 68 -0.03 -12.86 -0.06
N LYS A 69 0.05 -11.94 0.90
CA LYS A 69 1.27 -11.28 1.36
C LYS A 69 1.40 -11.60 2.85
N PRO A 70 2.19 -12.62 3.23
CA PRO A 70 2.14 -13.23 4.57
C PRO A 70 2.29 -12.24 5.73
N ARG A 71 3.07 -11.17 5.54
CA ARG A 71 3.36 -10.16 6.57
C ARG A 71 2.44 -8.94 6.54
N LEU A 72 1.33 -8.98 5.79
CA LEU A 72 0.42 -7.84 5.71
C LEU A 72 -0.15 -7.45 7.09
N GLU A 73 -0.58 -8.42 7.91
CA GLU A 73 -1.12 -8.12 9.24
C GLU A 73 -0.08 -7.52 10.17
N GLU A 74 1.17 -8.00 10.14
CA GLU A 74 2.28 -7.42 10.90
C GLU A 74 2.52 -5.94 10.51
N VAL A 75 2.44 -5.63 9.21
CA VAL A 75 2.58 -4.25 8.73
C VAL A 75 1.37 -3.39 9.10
N LYS A 76 0.16 -3.95 9.15
CA LYS A 76 -1.05 -3.25 9.63
C LYS A 76 -0.95 -2.91 11.11
N ASP A 77 -0.46 -3.83 11.93
CA ASP A 77 -0.19 -3.59 13.36
C ASP A 77 0.85 -2.49 13.55
N PHE A 78 1.94 -2.55 12.78
CA PHE A 78 2.95 -1.48 12.77
C PHE A 78 2.34 -0.14 12.35
N ALA A 79 1.57 -0.11 11.26
CA ALA A 79 0.90 1.08 10.75
C ALA A 79 0.00 1.72 11.82
N ALA A 80 -0.80 0.92 12.52
CA ALA A 80 -1.62 1.39 13.64
C ALA A 80 -0.76 1.98 14.77
N SER A 81 0.35 1.32 15.14
CA SER A 81 1.26 1.76 16.21
C SER A 81 1.93 3.12 15.95
N VAL A 82 2.11 3.49 14.68
CA VAL A 82 2.73 4.77 14.28
C VAL A 82 1.70 5.86 13.94
N GLY A 83 0.41 5.55 14.05
CA GLY A 83 -0.67 6.46 13.67
C GLY A 83 -0.75 6.71 12.16
N ALA A 84 -0.43 5.69 11.36
CA ALA A 84 -0.64 5.74 9.92
C ALA A 84 -2.13 5.77 9.56
N VAL A 85 -2.45 6.28 8.37
CA VAL A 85 -3.84 6.36 7.89
C VAL A 85 -4.30 5.08 7.18
N GLY A 86 -3.38 4.19 6.86
CA GLY A 86 -3.68 2.89 6.25
C GLY A 86 -2.44 2.24 5.62
N VAL A 87 -2.67 1.19 4.85
CA VAL A 87 -1.65 0.47 4.08
C VAL A 87 -2.07 0.28 2.62
N ASN A 88 -1.10 0.09 1.73
CA ASN A 88 -1.33 -0.41 0.39
C ASN A 88 -0.34 -1.54 0.07
N VAL A 89 -0.62 -2.30 -0.98
CA VAL A 89 0.25 -3.39 -1.43
C VAL A 89 0.46 -3.34 -2.92
N GLY A 90 1.64 -3.79 -3.39
CA GLY A 90 1.87 -4.02 -4.81
C GLY A 90 0.88 -5.06 -5.35
N HIS A 91 0.39 -4.85 -6.58
CA HIS A 91 -0.59 -5.75 -7.21
C HIS A 91 -0.07 -7.19 -7.30
N SER A 92 0.97 -7.40 -8.12
CA SER A 92 1.68 -8.68 -8.26
C SER A 92 3.06 -8.65 -7.58
N GLY A 93 3.42 -7.57 -6.89
CA GLY A 93 4.68 -7.43 -6.15
C GLY A 93 4.54 -7.78 -4.66
N THR A 94 5.67 -7.76 -3.96
CA THR A 94 5.79 -8.08 -2.52
C THR A 94 5.80 -6.85 -1.61
N ILE A 95 6.06 -5.66 -2.16
CA ILE A 95 6.17 -4.42 -1.40
C ILE A 95 4.84 -4.04 -0.73
N ILE A 96 4.92 -3.63 0.54
CA ILE A 96 3.80 -3.10 1.33
C ILE A 96 4.13 -1.66 1.72
N GLY A 97 3.21 -0.72 1.48
CA GLY A 97 3.36 0.67 1.87
C GLY A 97 2.52 1.01 3.10
N VAL A 98 3.13 1.74 4.03
CA VAL A 98 2.48 2.39 5.16
C VAL A 98 2.17 3.83 4.77
N LEU A 99 0.89 4.17 4.73
CA LEU A 99 0.39 5.46 4.25
C LEU A 99 0.28 6.46 5.40
N LEU A 100 0.85 7.65 5.21
CA LEU A 100 0.91 8.69 6.24
C LEU A 100 0.25 9.98 5.76
N ASP A 101 -0.43 10.66 6.69
CA ASP A 101 -0.81 12.05 6.50
C ASP A 101 0.45 12.94 6.54
N ALA A 102 0.75 13.57 5.41
CA ALA A 102 1.91 14.45 5.27
C ALA A 102 1.81 15.71 6.15
N ARG A 103 0.61 16.09 6.59
CA ARG A 103 0.37 17.25 7.47
C ARG A 103 0.97 17.01 8.86
N GLU A 104 1.06 15.75 9.30
CA GLU A 104 1.63 15.37 10.59
C GLU A 104 3.16 15.31 10.59
N ARG A 105 3.80 15.31 9.41
CA ARG A 105 5.26 15.32 9.23
C ARG A 105 5.99 14.18 9.96
N ARG A 106 5.38 13.00 10.02
CA ARG A 106 5.93 11.81 10.71
C ARG A 106 6.77 10.90 9.82
N GLY A 107 6.83 11.14 8.51
CA GLY A 107 7.50 10.26 7.54
C GLY A 107 8.88 9.76 7.97
N LYS A 108 9.77 10.68 8.37
CA LYS A 108 11.14 10.34 8.80
C LYS A 108 11.18 9.53 10.09
N SER A 109 10.36 9.87 11.10
CA SER A 109 10.31 9.09 12.34
C SER A 109 9.71 7.70 12.12
N THR A 110 8.70 7.58 11.27
CA THR A 110 8.11 6.28 10.90
C THR A 110 9.10 5.43 10.12
N TYR A 111 9.89 6.02 9.22
CA TYR A 111 10.97 5.34 8.52
C TYR A 111 12.00 4.72 9.47
N HIS A 112 12.46 5.47 10.47
CA HIS A 112 13.40 4.92 11.47
C HIS A 112 12.77 3.82 12.32
N LYS A 113 11.53 3.98 12.76
CA LYS A 113 10.79 2.92 13.47
C LYS A 113 10.59 1.67 12.61
N ALA A 114 10.42 1.83 11.29
CA ALA A 114 10.30 0.71 10.37
C ALA A 114 11.62 -0.06 10.23
N LEU A 115 12.77 0.63 10.17
CA LEU A 115 14.08 -0.02 10.19
C LEU A 115 14.31 -0.84 11.47
N GLU A 116 13.81 -0.36 12.62
CA GLU A 116 13.90 -1.06 13.90
C GLU A 116 12.91 -2.23 14.00
N ALA A 117 11.68 -2.06 13.51
CA ALA A 117 10.62 -3.06 13.59
C ALA A 117 10.80 -4.21 12.59
N PHE A 118 11.41 -3.94 11.43
CA PHE A 118 11.63 -4.90 10.35
C PHE A 118 13.13 -4.98 10.01
N PRO A 119 13.99 -5.44 10.95
CA PRO A 119 15.43 -5.51 10.73
C PRO A 119 15.82 -6.54 9.66
N ASP A 120 14.89 -7.43 9.30
CA ASP A 120 15.01 -8.47 8.28
C ASP A 120 14.46 -8.05 6.91
N ALA A 121 13.96 -6.81 6.77
CA ALA A 121 13.54 -6.28 5.48
C ALA A 121 14.73 -6.15 4.52
N ASP A 122 14.56 -6.55 3.27
CA ASP A 122 15.56 -6.35 2.21
C ASP A 122 15.81 -4.86 1.99
N ALA A 123 14.76 -4.04 2.07
CA ALA A 123 14.86 -2.59 2.05
C ALA A 123 13.67 -1.89 2.71
N VAL A 124 13.93 -0.69 3.23
CA VAL A 124 12.90 0.26 3.67
C VAL A 124 13.12 1.57 2.93
N TYR A 125 12.03 2.15 2.43
CA TYR A 125 12.05 3.40 1.68
C TYR A 125 11.11 4.42 2.32
N HIS A 126 11.41 5.71 2.11
CA HIS A 126 10.51 6.81 2.47
C HIS A 126 10.29 7.68 1.23
N PHE A 127 9.02 7.84 0.86
CA PHE A 127 8.60 8.60 -0.30
C PHE A 127 7.61 9.69 0.09
N ARG A 128 7.67 10.79 -0.64
CA ARG A 128 6.58 11.76 -0.70
C ARG A 128 5.79 11.52 -1.98
N LEU A 129 4.48 11.42 -1.87
CA LEU A 129 3.62 11.32 -3.05
C LEU A 129 3.77 12.59 -3.89
N LEU A 130 4.05 12.40 -5.18
CA LEU A 130 4.15 13.44 -6.20
C LEU A 130 2.92 13.38 -7.10
N GLY A 131 2.63 14.47 -7.82
CA GLY A 131 1.66 14.43 -8.92
C GLY A 131 2.11 13.40 -9.96
N GLY A 132 1.21 12.50 -10.37
CA GLY A 132 1.48 11.52 -11.41
C GLY A 132 1.41 12.13 -12.81
N GLY A 133 1.67 11.30 -13.83
CA GLY A 133 1.62 11.66 -15.25
C GLY A 133 2.99 11.68 -15.92
N VAL A 134 2.99 11.66 -17.26
CA VAL A 134 4.21 11.79 -18.05
C VAL A 134 4.60 13.27 -18.10
N GLN A 135 5.84 13.56 -17.74
CA GLN A 135 6.42 14.89 -17.91
C GLN A 135 7.53 14.80 -18.97
N GLN A 136 7.47 15.67 -19.97
CA GLN A 136 8.60 15.88 -20.86
C GLN A 136 9.67 16.65 -20.09
N VAL A 137 10.89 16.12 -20.04
CA VAL A 137 12.06 16.81 -19.49
C VAL A 137 12.87 17.28 -20.70
N ASP A 138 12.94 18.59 -20.90
CA ASP A 138 13.82 19.16 -21.92
C ASP A 138 15.28 19.00 -21.45
N VAL A 139 16.10 18.31 -22.26
CA VAL A 139 17.52 18.03 -22.02
C VAL A 139 18.36 18.91 -22.93
#